data_AF-A0A2T2PYC8-F1
#
_entry.id   AF-A0A2T2PYC8-F1
#
_cell.length_a   1.000
_cell.length_b   1.000
_cell.length_c   1.000
_cell.angle_alpha   90.00
_cell.angle_beta   90.00
_cell.angle_gamma   90.00
#
_symmetry.space_group_name_H-M   'P 1'
#
loop_
_entity.id
_entity.type
_entity.pdbx_description
1 polymer ?
#
loop_
_entity_poly.entity_id
_entity_poly.type
_entity_poly.pdbx_seq_one_letter_code
_entity_poly.pdbx_strand_id
1 'polypeptide(L)'
;MKKASYRFGVTLLGTVMLGGLLIVTSAPSRAEVVKLQADLKGSNEVPPNSSTGSGKAEATFDSETKVLTYTVTYAGLTGPAIGAHFHGPGEAGKNAGIALPFKTVQSPIQGNATLTDTQATDLLAGKWYANIHTAANPGGELRGQMMK
;
A
#
# COMPACT_ATOMS: atom_id res chain seq x y z
N MET A 1 80.70 -35.21 -1.90
CA MET A 1 80.59 -36.59 -1.37
C MET A 1 79.12 -36.90 -1.07
N LYS A 2 78.70 -38.11 -1.41
CA LYS A 2 77.43 -38.82 -1.09
C LYS A 2 76.13 -38.36 -1.78
N LYS A 3 75.63 -39.30 -2.60
CA LYS A 3 74.27 -39.42 -3.14
C LYS A 3 73.27 -39.71 -2.01
N ALA A 4 72.03 -39.24 -2.17
CA ALA A 4 70.84 -40.02 -1.83
C ALA A 4 69.68 -39.57 -2.75
N SER A 5 69.14 -40.52 -3.48
CA SER A 5 67.97 -40.41 -4.36
C SER A 5 66.74 -40.90 -3.60
N TYR A 6 65.54 -40.36 -3.87
CA TYR A 6 64.31 -41.15 -4.02
C TYR A 6 63.29 -40.36 -4.87
N ARG A 7 62.57 -41.10 -5.72
CA ARG A 7 61.79 -40.66 -6.89
C ARG A 7 60.28 -40.56 -6.56
N PHE A 8 59.47 -40.46 -7.62
CA PHE A 8 58.01 -40.28 -7.73
C PHE A 8 57.63 -38.79 -7.75
N GLY A 9 57.36 -38.12 -8.88
CA GLY A 9 56.69 -38.56 -10.10
C GLY A 9 55.19 -38.24 -9.99
N VAL A 10 54.69 -37.46 -10.95
CA VAL A 10 53.29 -37.28 -11.41
C VAL A 10 52.86 -35.81 -11.52
N THR A 11 52.96 -35.32 -12.75
CA THR A 11 51.95 -34.64 -13.58
C THR A 11 51.20 -33.40 -13.07
N LEU A 12 51.37 -32.34 -13.87
CA LEU A 12 50.68 -31.05 -13.95
C LEU A 12 49.17 -31.17 -14.27
N LEU A 13 48.32 -30.43 -13.54
CA LEU A 13 47.01 -29.88 -13.97
C LEU A 13 46.69 -28.76 -12.94
N GLY A 14 46.53 -27.47 -13.26
CA GLY A 14 45.83 -26.88 -14.38
C GLY A 14 44.41 -26.50 -13.98
N THR A 15 44.21 -25.63 -12.96
CA THR A 15 42.88 -25.18 -12.56
C THR A 15 42.53 -23.86 -13.26
N VAL A 16 41.69 -23.97 -14.29
CA VAL A 16 40.99 -22.85 -14.94
C VAL A 16 39.83 -22.44 -14.04
N MET A 17 39.81 -21.19 -13.57
CA MET A 17 38.66 -20.59 -12.91
C MET A 17 37.59 -20.29 -13.96
N LEU A 18 36.56 -21.14 -14.05
CA LEU A 18 35.41 -20.94 -14.93
C LEU A 18 34.46 -19.93 -14.27
N GLY A 19 34.40 -18.71 -14.82
CA GLY A 19 33.44 -17.69 -14.42
C GLY A 19 32.01 -18.13 -14.74
N GLY A 20 31.22 -18.43 -13.71
CA GLY A 20 29.80 -18.71 -13.84
C GLY A 20 29.03 -17.43 -14.18
N LEU A 21 28.48 -17.36 -15.39
CA LEU A 21 27.52 -16.33 -15.79
C LEU A 21 26.21 -16.54 -15.02
N LEU A 22 25.94 -15.67 -14.04
CA LEU A 22 24.66 -15.62 -13.34
C LEU A 22 23.63 -15.02 -14.32
N ILE A 23 22.85 -15.86 -15.00
CA ILE A 23 21.71 -15.40 -15.80
C ILE A 23 20.59 -15.04 -14.82
N VAL A 24 20.52 -13.78 -14.42
CA VAL A 24 19.36 -13.23 -13.72
C VAL A 24 18.26 -13.04 -14.77
N THR A 25 17.39 -14.02 -14.92
CA THR A 25 16.18 -13.84 -15.72
C THR A 25 15.22 -12.94 -14.93
N SER A 26 15.17 -11.64 -15.26
CA SER A 26 14.11 -10.76 -14.77
C SER A 26 12.80 -11.21 -15.40
N ALA A 27 11.99 -11.97 -14.65
CA ALA A 27 10.61 -12.23 -15.02
C ALA A 27 9.90 -10.88 -15.25
N PRO A 28 9.11 -10.72 -16.32
CA PRO A 28 8.35 -9.48 -16.50
C PRO A 28 7.43 -9.30 -15.30
N SER A 29 7.52 -8.14 -14.66
CA SER A 29 6.54 -7.71 -13.66
C SER A 29 5.16 -7.75 -14.31
N ARG A 30 4.29 -8.68 -13.92
CA ARG A 30 2.89 -8.67 -14.36
C ARG A 30 2.24 -7.41 -13.79
N ALA A 31 1.50 -6.67 -14.63
CA ALA A 31 0.53 -5.70 -14.14
C ALA A 31 -0.41 -6.41 -13.16
N GLU A 32 -0.39 -5.99 -11.90
CA GLU A 32 -1.23 -6.52 -10.85
C GLU A 32 -2.27 -5.47 -10.50
N VAL A 33 -3.54 -5.78 -10.75
CA VAL A 33 -4.66 -4.98 -10.23
C VAL A 33 -4.98 -5.50 -8.84
N VAL A 34 -4.59 -4.72 -7.83
CA VAL A 34 -4.85 -5.01 -6.42
C VAL A 34 -6.20 -4.42 -6.04
N LYS A 35 -7.10 -5.24 -5.50
CA LYS A 35 -8.34 -4.76 -4.88
C LYS A 35 -8.04 -4.33 -3.45
N LEU A 36 -8.66 -3.25 -3.00
CA LEU A 36 -8.63 -2.80 -1.62
C LEU A 36 -10.02 -2.43 -1.16
N GLN A 37 -10.28 -2.57 0.14
CA GLN A 37 -11.53 -2.19 0.75
C GLN A 37 -11.36 -1.72 2.20
N ALA A 38 -12.35 -0.99 2.69
CA ALA A 38 -12.47 -0.62 4.09
C ALA A 38 -13.94 -0.50 4.49
N ASP A 39 -14.28 -0.98 5.69
CA ASP A 39 -15.55 -0.64 6.35
C ASP A 39 -15.34 0.61 7.21
N LEU A 40 -16.18 1.63 6.99
CA LEU A 40 -16.08 2.92 7.65
C LEU A 40 -17.09 3.00 8.81
N LYS A 41 -16.58 3.25 10.03
CA LYS A 41 -17.38 3.35 11.26
C LYS A 41 -16.81 4.41 12.20
N GLY A 42 -17.66 5.00 13.04
CA GLY A 42 -17.22 5.91 14.10
C GLY A 42 -16.32 5.24 15.14
N SER A 43 -16.52 3.94 15.39
CA SER A 43 -15.67 3.15 16.28
C SER A 43 -14.23 2.99 15.80
N ASN A 44 -13.97 3.24 14.52
CA ASN A 44 -12.64 3.13 13.91
C ASN A 44 -11.86 4.45 13.96
N GLU A 45 -12.52 5.56 14.33
CA GLU A 45 -11.86 6.86 14.54
C GLU A 45 -10.83 6.81 15.67
N VAL A 46 -9.93 7.79 15.69
CA VAL A 46 -8.91 7.90 16.73
C VAL A 46 -8.90 9.34 17.29
N PRO A 47 -9.47 9.58 18.49
CA PRO A 47 -10.23 8.61 19.31
C PRO A 47 -11.58 8.20 18.68
N PRO A 48 -12.14 7.03 19.05
CA PRO A 48 -13.46 6.60 18.57
C PRO A 48 -14.57 7.59 18.93
N ASN A 49 -15.57 7.72 18.06
CA ASN A 49 -16.77 8.51 18.32
C ASN A 49 -18.04 7.63 18.35
N SER A 50 -19.19 8.23 18.68
CA SER A 50 -20.48 7.55 18.83
C SER A 50 -21.39 7.63 17.60
N SER A 51 -20.87 8.03 16.42
CA SER A 51 -21.69 8.07 15.20
C SER A 51 -22.27 6.69 14.89
N THR A 52 -23.56 6.68 14.55
CA THR A 52 -24.26 5.48 14.06
C THR A 52 -24.16 5.35 12.54
N GLY A 53 -23.53 6.33 11.88
CA GLY A 53 -23.26 6.30 10.46
C GLY A 53 -22.35 5.13 10.09
N SER A 54 -22.45 4.73 8.82
CA SER A 54 -21.61 3.67 8.27
C SER A 54 -21.28 3.94 6.81
N GLY A 55 -20.18 3.36 6.35
CA GLY A 55 -19.79 3.42 4.96
C GLY A 55 -18.87 2.30 4.56
N LYS A 56 -18.51 2.29 3.28
CA LYS A 56 -17.59 1.36 2.67
C LYS A 56 -16.75 2.12 1.64
N ALA A 57 -15.45 1.86 1.62
CA ALA A 57 -14.56 2.27 0.55
C ALA A 57 -14.12 1.03 -0.21
N GLU A 58 -14.16 1.08 -1.53
CA GLU A 58 -13.67 0.04 -2.43
C GLU A 58 -12.77 0.68 -3.46
N ALA A 59 -11.65 0.04 -3.75
CA ALA A 59 -10.69 0.55 -4.70
C ALA A 59 -9.99 -0.56 -5.48
N THR A 60 -9.49 -0.20 -6.66
CA THR A 60 -8.56 -1.01 -7.45
C THR A 60 -7.32 -0.17 -7.73
N PHE A 61 -6.15 -0.72 -7.46
CA PHE A 61 -4.86 -0.12 -7.78
C PHE A 61 -4.16 -0.93 -8.86
N ASP A 62 -3.85 -0.31 -9.98
CA ASP A 62 -3.05 -0.89 -11.06
C ASP A 62 -1.57 -0.61 -10.81
N SER A 63 -0.77 -1.65 -10.59
CA SER A 63 0.65 -1.52 -10.27
C SER A 63 1.54 -1.09 -11.45
N GLU A 64 1.06 -1.20 -12.69
CA GLU A 64 1.77 -0.76 -13.90
C GLU A 64 1.51 0.72 -14.16
N THR A 65 0.23 1.12 -14.22
CA THR A 65 -0.15 2.51 -14.50
C THR A 65 -0.10 3.41 -13.27
N LYS A 66 0.03 2.83 -12.07
CA LYS A 66 -0.08 3.47 -10.75
C LYS A 66 -1.42 4.17 -10.52
N VAL A 67 -2.46 3.78 -11.24
CA VAL A 67 -3.79 4.39 -11.11
C VAL A 67 -4.56 3.68 -10.01
N LEU A 68 -4.94 4.44 -8.98
CA LEU A 68 -5.97 4.08 -8.02
C LEU A 68 -7.33 4.54 -8.54
N THR A 69 -8.28 3.64 -8.67
CA THR A 69 -9.71 3.96 -8.91
C THR A 69 -10.50 3.56 -7.68
N TYR A 70 -11.39 4.42 -7.18
CA TYR A 70 -12.09 4.19 -5.92
C TYR A 70 -13.56 4.63 -5.98
N THR A 71 -14.36 3.97 -5.16
CA THR A 71 -15.73 4.35 -4.79
C THR A 71 -15.86 4.33 -3.28
N VAL A 72 -16.39 5.40 -2.69
CA VAL A 72 -16.71 5.48 -1.26
C VAL A 72 -18.20 5.79 -1.11
N THR A 73 -18.93 4.90 -0.45
CA THR A 73 -20.33 5.08 -0.10
C THR A 73 -20.47 5.22 1.40
N TYR A 74 -21.32 6.13 1.85
CA TYR A 74 -21.67 6.25 3.26
C TYR A 74 -23.11 6.75 3.42
N ALA A 75 -23.67 6.54 4.59
CA ALA A 75 -25.00 7.01 4.98
C ALA A 75 -25.10 7.18 6.51
N GLY A 76 -26.17 7.83 6.97
CA GLY A 76 -26.49 7.94 8.40
C GLY A 76 -25.53 8.84 9.19
N LEU A 77 -24.87 9.80 8.54
CA LEU A 77 -24.03 10.77 9.24
C LEU A 77 -24.85 11.64 10.18
N THR A 78 -24.20 12.18 11.20
CA THR A 78 -24.79 13.13 12.17
C THR A 78 -25.19 14.48 11.55
N GLY A 79 -24.74 14.76 10.31
CA GLY A 79 -25.10 15.93 9.54
C GLY A 79 -24.49 15.88 8.13
N PRO A 80 -24.60 16.97 7.35
CA PRO A 80 -23.96 17.05 6.03
C PRO A 80 -22.45 16.81 6.12
N ALA A 81 -21.91 16.01 5.19
CA ALA A 81 -20.48 15.85 5.05
C ALA A 81 -19.85 17.19 4.61
N ILE A 82 -18.74 17.57 5.24
CA ILE A 82 -18.01 18.82 4.95
C ILE A 82 -16.58 18.55 4.45
N GLY A 83 -16.10 17.32 4.57
CA GLY A 83 -14.80 16.89 4.08
C GLY A 83 -14.74 15.38 3.95
N ALA A 84 -13.94 14.88 3.00
CA ALA A 84 -13.71 13.46 2.80
C ALA A 84 -12.41 13.23 2.04
N HIS A 85 -11.53 12.35 2.54
CA HIS A 85 -10.21 12.13 1.96
C HIS A 85 -9.72 10.69 2.21
N PHE A 86 -8.69 10.27 1.48
CA PHE A 86 -7.76 9.28 2.00
C PHE A 86 -6.65 9.99 2.79
N HIS A 87 -6.36 9.48 3.97
CA HIS A 87 -5.25 9.90 4.81
C HIS A 87 -4.15 8.86 4.83
N GLY A 88 -2.91 9.30 5.06
CA GLY A 88 -1.75 8.42 5.17
C GLY A 88 -0.41 9.17 5.04
N PRO A 89 0.72 8.48 5.28
CA PRO A 89 0.79 7.14 5.87
C PRO A 89 0.51 7.14 7.38
N GLY A 90 -0.23 6.14 7.86
CA GLY A 90 -0.48 5.88 9.27
C GLY A 90 -0.93 4.44 9.50
N GLU A 91 -0.30 3.75 10.45
CA GLU A 91 -0.73 2.43 10.91
C GLU A 91 -2.14 2.48 11.50
N ALA A 92 -2.79 1.31 11.60
CA ALA A 92 -4.08 1.21 12.27
C ALA A 92 -4.00 1.80 13.70
N GLY A 93 -4.93 2.69 14.03
CA GLY A 93 -4.94 3.39 15.32
C GLY A 93 -4.06 4.64 15.39
N LYS A 94 -3.44 5.09 14.28
CA LYS A 94 -2.70 6.36 14.19
C LYS A 94 -3.38 7.35 13.26
N ASN A 95 -3.31 8.64 13.61
CA ASN A 95 -3.74 9.73 12.74
C ASN A 95 -2.60 10.13 11.79
N ALA A 96 -2.99 10.63 10.62
CA ALA A 96 -2.06 11.00 9.55
C ALA A 96 -2.63 12.19 8.76
N GLY A 97 -1.79 12.86 7.98
CA GLY A 97 -2.22 13.91 7.06
C GLY A 97 -3.03 13.38 5.88
N ILE A 98 -3.52 14.30 5.04
CA ILE A 98 -4.24 13.96 3.81
C ILE A 98 -3.24 13.39 2.79
N ALA A 99 -3.51 12.19 2.30
CA ALA A 99 -2.73 11.55 1.24
C ALA A 99 -3.37 11.79 -0.14
N LEU A 100 -4.70 11.77 -0.22
CA LEU A 100 -5.45 12.08 -1.45
C LEU A 100 -6.77 12.77 -1.10
N PRO A 101 -6.98 14.04 -1.50
CA PRO A 101 -8.27 14.69 -1.33
C PRO A 101 -9.30 14.19 -2.34
N PHE A 102 -10.57 14.13 -1.94
CA PHE A 102 -11.67 13.83 -2.86
C PHE A 102 -12.24 15.09 -3.49
N LYS A 103 -12.74 14.98 -4.72
CA LYS A 103 -13.28 16.12 -5.48
C LYS A 103 -14.69 16.52 -5.03
N THR A 104 -15.38 15.62 -4.35
CA THR A 104 -16.72 15.82 -3.81
C THR A 104 -16.83 15.06 -2.50
N VAL A 105 -17.73 15.51 -1.65
CA VAL A 105 -18.15 14.77 -0.46
C VAL A 105 -19.42 13.98 -0.71
N GLN A 106 -20.17 14.22 -1.80
CA GLN A 106 -21.45 13.55 -2.05
C GLN A 106 -21.28 12.04 -2.24
N SER A 107 -22.03 11.25 -1.49
CA SER A 107 -22.09 9.79 -1.61
C SER A 107 -22.96 9.37 -2.83
N PRO A 108 -22.51 8.46 -3.71
CA PRO A 108 -21.19 7.83 -3.75
C PRO A 108 -20.09 8.80 -4.23
N ILE A 109 -18.96 8.82 -3.54
CA ILE A 109 -17.75 9.52 -3.98
C ILE A 109 -17.00 8.59 -4.92
N GLN A 110 -16.82 8.99 -6.18
CA GLN A 110 -16.08 8.22 -7.17
C GLN A 110 -14.91 9.04 -7.69
N GLY A 111 -13.77 8.38 -7.90
CA GLY A 111 -12.60 9.07 -8.40
C GLY A 111 -11.49 8.13 -8.81
N ASN A 112 -10.47 8.73 -9.40
CA ASN A 112 -9.20 8.09 -9.67
C ASN A 112 -8.05 9.08 -9.46
N ALA A 113 -6.86 8.53 -9.21
CA ALA A 113 -5.62 9.29 -9.13
C ALA A 113 -4.43 8.41 -9.52
N THR A 114 -3.48 8.98 -10.25
CA THR A 114 -2.15 8.39 -10.40
C THR A 114 -1.35 8.65 -9.13
N LEU A 115 -0.89 7.59 -8.49
CA LEU A 115 -0.12 7.65 -7.25
C LEU A 115 1.37 7.74 -7.55
N THR A 116 2.11 8.39 -6.66
CA THR A 116 3.58 8.24 -6.61
C THR A 116 3.96 6.85 -6.10
N ASP A 117 5.20 6.42 -6.33
CA ASP A 117 5.68 5.12 -5.82
C ASP A 117 5.60 5.02 -4.29
N THR A 118 5.88 6.11 -3.57
CA THR A 118 5.73 6.16 -2.11
C THR A 118 4.26 5.99 -1.70
N GLN A 119 3.34 6.71 -2.35
CA GLN A 119 1.91 6.60 -2.07
C GLN A 119 1.38 5.19 -2.36
N ALA A 120 1.79 4.59 -3.48
CA ALA A 120 1.45 3.22 -3.83
C ALA A 120 1.98 2.22 -2.78
N THR A 121 3.23 2.38 -2.34
CA THR A 121 3.84 1.55 -1.31
C THR A 121 3.07 1.64 0.01
N ASP A 122 2.74 2.87 0.44
CA ASP A 122 2.01 3.09 1.68
C ASP A 122 0.56 2.58 1.62
N LEU A 123 -0.13 2.76 0.49
CA LEU A 123 -1.45 2.21 0.25
C LEU A 123 -1.44 0.68 0.32
N LEU A 124 -0.52 0.03 -0.41
CA LEU A 124 -0.40 -1.43 -0.46
C LEU A 124 0.08 -2.05 0.85
N ALA A 125 0.77 -1.26 1.69
CA ALA A 125 1.14 -1.63 3.07
C ALA A 125 -0.01 -1.43 4.07
N GLY A 126 -1.20 -1.01 3.63
CA GLY A 126 -2.35 -0.78 4.49
C GLY A 126 -2.17 0.41 5.42
N LYS A 127 -1.38 1.42 5.03
CA LYS A 127 -1.14 2.64 5.81
C LYS A 127 -2.07 3.81 5.42
N TRP A 128 -3.05 3.55 4.57
CA TRP A 128 -4.05 4.53 4.17
C TRP A 128 -5.41 4.21 4.80
N TYR A 129 -6.18 5.24 5.12
CA TYR A 129 -7.57 5.10 5.54
C TYR A 129 -8.46 6.11 4.85
N ALA A 130 -9.69 5.69 4.53
CA ALA A 130 -10.76 6.60 4.12
C ALA A 130 -11.33 7.29 5.36
N ASN A 131 -11.59 8.59 5.26
CA ASN A 131 -12.17 9.37 6.35
C ASN A 131 -13.23 10.34 5.84
N ILE A 132 -14.38 10.41 6.52
CA ILE A 132 -15.50 11.33 6.23
C ILE A 132 -15.71 12.23 7.44
N HIS A 133 -15.90 13.53 7.23
CA HIS A 133 -16.03 14.54 8.27
C HIS A 133 -17.37 15.26 8.16
N THR A 134 -17.93 15.64 9.31
CA THR A 134 -19.09 16.53 9.42
C THR A 134 -18.80 17.68 10.36
N ALA A 135 -19.72 18.65 10.45
CA ALA A 135 -19.58 19.75 11.40
C ALA A 135 -19.54 19.28 12.87
N ALA A 136 -20.26 18.20 13.21
CA ALA A 136 -20.27 17.64 14.56
C ALA A 136 -19.01 16.80 14.87
N ASN A 137 -18.37 16.26 13.83
CA ASN A 137 -17.17 15.42 13.94
C ASN A 137 -16.06 15.94 13.00
N PRO A 138 -15.49 17.13 13.26
CA PRO A 138 -14.54 17.76 12.33
C PRO A 138 -13.22 17.00 12.22
N GLY A 139 -12.82 16.27 13.26
CA GLY A 139 -11.62 15.41 13.24
C GLY A 139 -11.79 14.10 12.46
N GLY A 140 -13.03 13.73 12.13
CA GLY A 140 -13.38 12.44 11.52
C GLY A 140 -14.68 11.90 12.12
N GLU A 141 -15.68 11.66 11.29
CA GLU A 141 -16.90 10.96 11.68
C GLU A 141 -16.81 9.46 11.42
N LEU A 142 -16.42 9.06 10.21
CA LEU A 142 -16.28 7.66 9.83
C LEU A 142 -14.89 7.40 9.26
N ARG A 143 -14.22 6.36 9.78
CA ARG A 143 -12.88 5.93 9.35
C ARG A 143 -12.86 4.46 8.97
N GLY A 144 -12.05 4.10 7.97
CA GLY A 144 -11.77 2.72 7.62
C GLY A 144 -10.39 2.57 6.98
N GLN A 145 -9.57 1.65 7.49
CA GLN A 145 -8.25 1.35 6.94
C GLN A 145 -8.38 0.58 5.61
N MET A 146 -7.68 1.02 4.57
CA MET A 146 -7.67 0.38 3.26
C MET A 146 -6.81 -0.88 3.30
N MET A 147 -7.45 -2.04 3.18
CA MET A 147 -6.80 -3.35 3.22
C MET A 147 -7.06 -4.11 1.93
N LYS A 148 -6.20 -5.06 1.56
CA LYS A 148 -6.38 -5.94 0.39
C LYS A 148 -7.52 -6.94 0.57
#